data_AF-A0A6G1ILD9-F1
#
_entry.id   AF-A0A6G1ILD9-F1
#
_cell.length_a   1.000
_cell.length_b   1.000
_cell.length_c   1.000
_cell.angle_alpha   90.00
_cell.angle_beta   90.00
_cell.angle_gamma   90.00
#
_symmetry.space_group_name_H-M   'P 1'
#
loop_
_entity.id
_entity.type
_entity.pdbx_description
1 polymer ?
#
loop_
_entity_poly.entity_id
_entity_poly.type
_entity_poly.pdbx_seq_one_letter_code
_entity_poly.pdbx_strand_id
1 'polypeptide(L)'
;MTQENLDFWFFVPVRVQVQCSDQKAHVSPKSKSQMNPLNYLHLTGPEVDIRGSKIAVHYQFRREDVDESVAVVFNFQDGRWKKVVEEPIARLKNAYRDCDSAHLKRDPIYLQMAILNSVLRWWNNSLNSFDDQLISYEEYLLRQDVTNGDLLRPNAETNQSLHCMAAHLHRYGSELRSLSEIMEHCRAYNKDFHEDFVRLRVRMGIDELGWILTAFDRAASYLSVISAFRDELQRKIDNVLALLVDNNKAISDQLLIQNSKTMQEILKATQAEAEQSLSIATQTRHLTEETTKILHATQQETKASYQLAAQSQRLTKEMMKDSGAMRTVALLTAFFLPGTSFAAILSMPFFSEDSFLKGPHKIWIWVILTLPATLLCFGFYFLWSRSQTRRRAHRVEADDFEMTVGAASSCVNNS
;
A
#
# COMPACT_ATOMS: atom_id res chain seq x y z
N MET A 1 -0.26 -54.08 -52.78
CA MET A 1 1.15 -53.86 -52.40
C MET A 1 1.52 -54.95 -51.42
N THR A 2 2.28 -55.93 -51.87
CA THR A 2 2.89 -56.95 -50.99
C THR A 2 3.87 -56.22 -50.08
N GLN A 3 3.51 -56.05 -48.81
CA GLN A 3 4.39 -55.42 -47.82
C GLN A 3 5.55 -56.39 -47.59
N GLU A 4 6.70 -56.10 -48.20
CA GLU A 4 7.92 -56.93 -48.15
C GLU A 4 8.44 -57.12 -46.73
N ASN A 5 8.04 -56.25 -45.79
CA ASN A 5 8.42 -56.27 -44.39
C ASN A 5 7.21 -56.36 -43.45
N LEU A 6 7.40 -57.00 -42.29
CA LEU A 6 6.47 -56.93 -41.17
C LEU A 6 6.94 -55.80 -40.25
N ASP A 7 6.40 -54.60 -40.47
CA ASP A 7 6.79 -53.39 -39.75
C ASP A 7 5.61 -52.72 -39.03
N PHE A 8 5.92 -52.05 -37.93
CA PHE A 8 4.98 -51.14 -37.28
C PHE A 8 5.73 -49.98 -36.65
N TRP A 9 5.01 -48.88 -36.48
CA TRP A 9 5.49 -47.75 -35.70
C TRP A 9 4.36 -47.15 -34.87
N PHE A 10 4.68 -46.68 -33.67
CA PHE A 10 3.74 -45.95 -32.83
C PHE A 10 4.44 -44.93 -31.93
N PHE A 11 3.69 -43.93 -31.48
CA PHE A 11 4.12 -42.91 -30.53
C PHE A 11 3.31 -43.01 -29.25
N VAL A 12 3.92 -43.45 -28.16
CA VAL A 12 3.26 -43.59 -26.87
C VAL A 12 3.41 -42.30 -26.06
N PRO A 13 2.30 -41.65 -25.64
CA PRO A 13 2.36 -40.53 -24.71
C PRO A 13 2.70 -41.03 -23.30
N VAL A 14 3.61 -40.32 -22.64
CA VAL A 14 4.10 -40.70 -21.31
C VAL A 14 4.08 -39.52 -20.35
N ARG A 15 3.70 -39.78 -19.10
CA ARG A 15 3.86 -38.87 -17.97
C ARG A 15 4.69 -39.56 -16.92
N VAL A 16 5.75 -38.90 -16.46
CA VAL A 16 6.66 -39.46 -15.46
C VAL A 16 6.78 -38.51 -14.28
N GLN A 17 6.66 -39.09 -13.10
CA GLN A 17 6.95 -38.47 -11.83
C GLN A 17 8.47 -38.42 -11.61
N VAL A 18 9.03 -37.22 -11.46
CA VAL A 18 10.46 -37.02 -11.16
C VAL A 18 10.64 -36.02 -10.02
N GLN A 19 11.72 -36.16 -9.27
CA GLN A 19 12.05 -35.21 -8.21
C GLN A 19 12.36 -33.83 -8.81
N CYS A 20 11.84 -32.79 -8.17
CA CYS A 20 12.14 -31.41 -8.54
C CYS A 20 13.66 -31.18 -8.45
N SER A 21 14.22 -30.55 -9.48
CA SER A 21 15.66 -30.25 -9.57
C SER A 21 15.97 -28.76 -9.43
N ASP A 22 14.95 -27.90 -9.34
CA ASP A 22 15.11 -26.45 -9.28
C ASP A 22 14.34 -25.85 -8.09
N GLN A 23 15.07 -25.57 -7.01
CA GLN A 23 14.48 -24.94 -5.83
C GLN A 23 13.96 -23.51 -6.10
N LYS A 24 14.44 -22.84 -7.16
CA LYS A 24 13.97 -21.48 -7.52
C LYS A 24 12.60 -21.51 -8.21
N ALA A 25 12.18 -22.65 -8.74
CA ALA A 25 10.84 -22.83 -9.29
C ALA A 25 9.75 -22.75 -8.19
N HIS A 26 10.10 -23.02 -6.92
CA HIS A 26 9.18 -22.90 -5.78
C HIS A 26 8.86 -21.44 -5.39
N VAL A 27 9.62 -20.46 -5.88
CA VAL A 27 9.57 -19.07 -5.39
C VAL A 27 8.77 -18.14 -6.33
N SER A 28 8.27 -18.65 -7.46
CA SER A 28 7.48 -17.82 -8.38
C SER A 28 6.27 -18.54 -8.99
N PRO A 29 5.03 -18.23 -8.54
CA PRO A 29 3.80 -18.66 -9.23
C PRO A 29 3.64 -18.06 -10.65
N LYS A 30 4.63 -17.27 -11.12
CA LYS A 30 4.67 -16.62 -12.44
C LYS A 30 5.35 -17.46 -13.54
N SER A 31 5.56 -18.76 -13.33
CA SER A 31 5.90 -19.63 -14.46
C SER A 31 4.69 -19.72 -15.40
N LYS A 32 4.61 -18.80 -16.37
CA LYS A 32 3.62 -18.79 -17.48
C LYS A 32 3.50 -20.15 -18.21
N SER A 33 4.47 -21.03 -18.00
CA SER A 33 4.54 -22.38 -18.53
C SER A 33 3.54 -23.36 -17.90
N GLN A 34 3.13 -23.18 -16.64
CA GLN A 34 2.35 -24.20 -15.90
C GLN A 34 0.91 -24.36 -16.42
N MET A 35 0.27 -23.27 -16.83
CA MET A 35 -1.11 -23.28 -17.34
C MET A 35 -1.26 -24.03 -18.68
N ASN A 36 -0.16 -24.26 -19.40
CA ASN A 36 -0.18 -25.06 -20.61
C ASN A 36 0.05 -26.55 -20.24
N PRO A 37 -0.95 -27.43 -20.43
CA PRO A 37 -0.87 -28.84 -20.03
C PRO A 37 0.11 -29.69 -20.86
N LEU A 38 0.71 -29.10 -21.91
CA LEU A 38 1.83 -29.71 -22.64
C LEU A 38 3.15 -29.64 -21.86
N ASN A 39 3.27 -28.70 -20.93
CA ASN A 39 4.47 -28.55 -20.12
C ASN A 39 4.42 -29.47 -18.88
N TYR A 40 5.46 -29.40 -18.07
CA TYR A 40 5.50 -30.10 -16.80
C TYR A 40 4.54 -29.46 -15.80
N LEU A 41 3.88 -30.28 -14.99
CA LEU A 41 3.13 -29.83 -13.83
C LEU A 41 4.07 -29.84 -12.62
N HIS A 42 4.30 -28.67 -12.06
CA HIS A 42 5.02 -28.50 -10.80
C HIS A 42 4.05 -28.58 -9.65
N LEU A 43 4.47 -29.30 -8.63
CA LEU A 43 3.58 -30.01 -7.77
C LEU A 43 4.24 -29.86 -6.37
N THR A 44 3.82 -28.85 -5.60
CA THR A 44 4.52 -28.34 -4.39
C THR A 44 4.56 -29.34 -3.22
N GLY A 45 3.55 -30.19 -3.07
CA GLY A 45 3.31 -31.00 -1.85
C GLY A 45 4.09 -32.31 -1.68
N PRO A 46 4.95 -32.74 -2.62
CA PRO A 46 6.11 -33.58 -2.33
C PRO A 46 7.39 -33.19 -3.11
N GLU A 47 7.54 -31.93 -3.53
CA GLU A 47 8.66 -31.45 -4.37
C GLU A 47 8.90 -32.30 -5.63
N VAL A 48 7.81 -32.60 -6.34
CA VAL A 48 7.83 -33.49 -7.51
C VAL A 48 7.33 -32.74 -8.73
N ASP A 49 7.88 -33.06 -9.89
CA ASP A 49 7.35 -32.64 -11.18
C ASP A 49 6.70 -33.84 -11.89
N ILE A 50 5.53 -33.62 -12.50
CA ILE A 50 4.99 -34.53 -13.51
C ILE A 50 5.39 -34.00 -14.89
N ARG A 51 6.23 -34.75 -15.61
CA ARG A 51 6.75 -34.34 -16.92
C ARG A 51 6.14 -35.17 -18.04
N GLY A 52 5.59 -34.48 -19.03
CA GLY A 52 5.09 -35.08 -20.27
C GLY A 52 6.18 -35.28 -21.31
N SER A 53 6.11 -36.38 -22.04
CA SER A 53 6.93 -36.64 -23.22
C SER A 53 6.28 -37.72 -24.10
N LYS A 54 7.04 -38.27 -25.05
CA LYS A 54 6.64 -39.36 -25.94
C LYS A 54 7.78 -40.37 -26.09
N ILE A 55 7.42 -41.61 -26.35
CA ILE A 55 8.35 -42.65 -26.82
C ILE A 55 7.88 -43.08 -28.20
N ALA A 56 8.75 -43.01 -29.20
CA ALA A 56 8.49 -43.59 -30.51
C ALA A 56 9.16 -44.95 -30.61
N VAL A 57 8.42 -45.91 -31.15
CA VAL A 57 8.90 -47.27 -31.37
C VAL A 57 8.71 -47.55 -32.83
N HIS A 58 9.78 -47.96 -33.49
CA HIS A 58 9.75 -48.50 -34.84
C HIS A 58 10.31 -49.91 -34.79
N TYR A 59 9.55 -50.86 -35.31
CA TYR A 59 9.93 -52.25 -35.39
C TYR A 59 9.88 -52.69 -36.85
N GLN A 60 10.93 -53.36 -37.29
CA GLN A 60 11.03 -53.90 -38.63
C GLN A 60 11.50 -55.35 -38.56
N PHE A 61 10.74 -56.22 -39.22
CA PHE A 61 11.12 -57.60 -39.45
C PHE A 61 11.18 -57.86 -40.97
N ARG A 62 12.35 -58.23 -41.47
CA ARG A 62 12.57 -58.52 -42.90
C ARG A 62 12.19 -59.96 -43.19
N ARG A 63 11.37 -60.17 -44.22
CA ARG A 63 10.92 -61.52 -44.59
C ARG A 63 12.03 -62.36 -45.25
N GLU A 64 13.01 -61.70 -45.89
CA GLU A 64 14.12 -62.33 -46.61
C GLU A 64 15.30 -62.72 -45.70
N ASP A 65 15.46 -62.01 -44.58
CA ASP A 65 16.53 -62.21 -43.61
C ASP A 65 15.93 -62.54 -42.24
N VAL A 66 15.61 -63.82 -42.06
CA VAL A 66 14.84 -64.35 -40.91
C VAL A 66 15.62 -64.26 -39.59
N ASP A 67 16.93 -63.95 -39.65
CA ASP A 67 17.81 -63.88 -38.49
C ASP A 67 17.91 -62.48 -37.84
N GLU A 68 17.41 -61.42 -38.50
CA GLU A 68 17.54 -60.06 -37.98
C GLU A 68 16.18 -59.33 -37.87
N SER A 69 15.67 -59.22 -36.64
CA SER A 69 14.64 -58.23 -36.28
C SER A 69 15.34 -56.95 -35.80
N VAL A 70 14.88 -55.79 -36.27
CA VAL A 70 15.44 -54.49 -35.86
C VAL A 70 14.36 -53.67 -35.17
N ALA A 71 14.64 -53.25 -33.94
CA ALA A 71 13.81 -52.32 -33.19
C ALA A 71 14.59 -51.05 -32.88
N VAL A 72 13.99 -49.90 -33.20
CA VAL A 72 14.52 -48.58 -32.86
C VAL A 72 13.53 -47.91 -31.92
N VAL A 73 14.01 -47.52 -30.74
CA VAL A 73 13.21 -46.81 -29.73
C VAL A 73 13.80 -45.42 -29.56
N PHE A 74 13.03 -44.40 -29.93
CA PHE A 74 13.38 -43.01 -29.68
C PHE A 74 12.68 -42.53 -28.42
N ASN A 75 13.45 -42.19 -27.41
CA ASN A 75 12.94 -41.62 -26.18
C ASN A 75 13.11 -40.09 -26.19
N PHE A 76 12.01 -39.35 -26.20
CA PHE A 76 12.02 -37.88 -26.19
C PHE A 76 12.02 -37.30 -24.77
N GLN A 77 12.18 -38.13 -23.74
CA GLN A 77 12.27 -37.69 -22.35
C GLN A 77 13.65 -37.07 -22.06
N ASP A 78 13.68 -36.20 -21.06
CA ASP A 78 14.91 -35.54 -20.63
C ASP A 78 15.91 -36.54 -20.02
N GLY A 79 17.11 -36.56 -20.59
CA GLY A 79 18.18 -37.48 -20.23
C GLY A 79 18.77 -37.30 -18.83
N ARG A 80 18.37 -36.27 -18.06
CA ARG A 80 18.78 -36.14 -16.64
C ARG A 80 18.24 -37.25 -15.75
N TRP A 81 17.10 -37.84 -16.11
CA TRP A 81 16.42 -38.87 -15.32
C TRP A 81 16.59 -40.29 -15.88
N LYS A 82 17.80 -40.64 -16.34
CA LYS A 82 18.10 -41.91 -17.02
C LYS A 82 17.57 -43.14 -16.28
N LYS A 83 17.67 -43.18 -14.95
CA LYS A 83 17.20 -44.32 -14.15
C LYS A 83 15.71 -44.63 -14.36
N VAL A 84 14.89 -43.59 -14.51
CA VAL A 84 13.45 -43.75 -14.74
C VAL A 84 13.17 -43.91 -16.23
N VAL A 85 13.79 -43.07 -17.06
CA VAL A 85 13.57 -42.95 -18.50
C VAL A 85 14.04 -44.19 -19.30
N GLU A 86 15.15 -44.80 -18.89
CA GLU A 86 15.74 -45.97 -19.57
C GLU A 86 15.25 -47.31 -18.99
N GLU A 87 14.39 -47.30 -17.96
CA GLU A 87 13.87 -48.52 -17.32
C GLU A 87 13.24 -49.53 -18.30
N PRO A 88 12.43 -49.14 -19.31
CA PRO A 88 11.84 -50.10 -20.25
C PRO A 88 12.92 -50.82 -21.07
N ILE A 89 13.96 -50.08 -21.47
CA ILE A 89 15.08 -50.61 -22.26
C ILE A 89 15.97 -51.49 -21.38
N ALA A 90 16.21 -51.10 -20.12
CA ALA A 90 16.94 -51.93 -19.17
C ALA A 90 16.22 -53.26 -18.90
N ARG A 91 14.89 -53.23 -18.74
CA ARG A 91 14.07 -54.45 -18.59
C ARG A 91 14.12 -55.34 -19.81
N LEU A 92 14.03 -54.76 -21.00
CA LEU A 92 14.14 -55.51 -22.25
C LEU A 92 15.53 -56.16 -22.40
N LYS A 93 16.60 -55.41 -22.10
CA LYS A 93 17.98 -55.93 -22.12
C LYS A 93 18.18 -57.08 -21.13
N ASN A 94 17.64 -56.97 -19.92
CA ASN A 94 17.71 -58.04 -18.93
C ASN A 94 16.93 -59.27 -19.39
N ALA A 95 15.69 -59.08 -19.86
CA ALA A 95 14.87 -60.17 -20.40
C ALA A 95 15.56 -60.90 -21.57
N TYR A 96 16.30 -60.17 -22.42
CA TYR A 96 17.06 -60.75 -23.53
C TYR A 96 18.40 -61.37 -23.15
N ARG A 97 18.97 -61.01 -22.01
CA ARG A 97 20.22 -61.60 -21.48
C ARG A 97 19.95 -62.92 -20.77
N ASP A 98 18.86 -62.99 -20.03
CA ASP A 98 18.51 -64.14 -19.20
C ASP A 98 17.75 -65.24 -19.99
N CYS A 99 17.55 -65.05 -21.30
CA CYS A 99 16.79 -65.96 -22.15
C CYS A 99 17.67 -66.68 -23.17
N ASP A 100 17.73 -68.01 -23.07
CA ASP A 100 18.41 -68.90 -24.02
C ASP A 100 17.62 -69.07 -25.34
N SER A 101 16.38 -68.60 -25.41
CA SER A 101 15.55 -68.76 -26.62
C SER A 101 15.82 -67.64 -27.64
N ALA A 102 16.27 -68.02 -28.84
CA ALA A 102 16.46 -67.10 -29.96
C ALA A 102 15.15 -66.42 -30.41
N HIS A 103 13.99 -67.01 -30.09
CA HIS A 103 12.66 -66.53 -30.45
C HIS A 103 12.24 -65.28 -29.66
N LEU A 104 12.67 -65.14 -28.40
CA LEU A 104 12.29 -64.00 -27.54
C LEU A 104 12.72 -62.65 -28.13
N LYS A 105 13.87 -62.63 -28.82
CA LYS A 105 14.44 -61.41 -29.44
C LYS A 105 13.75 -61.04 -30.75
N ARG A 106 13.05 -61.99 -31.38
CA ARG A 106 12.43 -61.85 -32.71
C ARG A 106 10.96 -61.51 -32.65
N ASP A 107 10.26 -61.84 -31.56
CA ASP A 107 8.83 -61.54 -31.46
C ASP A 107 8.60 -60.09 -30.96
N PRO A 108 7.84 -59.26 -31.71
CA PRO A 108 7.55 -57.89 -31.29
C PRO A 108 6.77 -57.76 -29.98
N ILE A 109 6.07 -58.81 -29.53
CA ILE A 109 5.25 -58.76 -28.32
C ILE A 109 6.05 -58.38 -27.07
N TYR A 110 7.30 -58.85 -26.95
CA TYR A 110 8.14 -58.58 -25.78
C TYR A 110 8.57 -57.11 -25.71
N LEU A 111 8.93 -56.54 -26.86
CA LEU A 111 9.24 -55.11 -26.98
C LEU A 111 8.01 -54.26 -26.63
N GLN A 112 6.86 -54.59 -27.23
CA GLN A 112 5.61 -53.88 -27.03
C GLN A 112 5.18 -53.93 -25.55
N MET A 113 5.20 -55.12 -24.93
CA MET A 113 4.83 -55.30 -23.52
C MET A 113 5.81 -54.65 -22.55
N ALA A 114 7.12 -54.67 -22.82
CA ALA A 114 8.11 -54.01 -21.97
C ALA A 114 7.86 -52.49 -21.91
N ILE A 115 7.57 -51.87 -23.05
CA ILE A 115 7.26 -50.44 -23.14
C ILE A 115 5.90 -50.14 -22.53
N LEU A 116 4.83 -50.83 -22.95
CA LEU A 116 3.48 -50.56 -22.49
C LEU A 116 3.33 -50.74 -20.97
N ASN A 117 3.88 -51.81 -20.39
CA ASN A 117 3.81 -52.02 -18.93
C ASN A 117 4.56 -50.94 -18.15
N SER A 118 5.70 -50.45 -18.67
CA SER A 118 6.46 -49.37 -18.03
C SER A 118 5.69 -48.05 -18.11
N VAL A 119 5.06 -47.77 -19.25
CA VAL A 119 4.21 -46.60 -19.47
C VAL A 119 3.00 -46.60 -18.55
N LEU A 120 2.29 -47.73 -18.42
CA LEU A 120 1.16 -47.87 -17.50
C LEU A 120 1.57 -47.61 -16.06
N ARG A 121 2.73 -48.15 -15.63
CA ARG A 121 3.29 -47.88 -14.31
C ARG A 121 3.60 -46.40 -14.09
N TRP A 122 4.18 -45.73 -15.07
CA TRP A 122 4.48 -44.29 -14.96
C TRP A 122 3.22 -43.42 -14.88
N TRP A 123 2.19 -43.76 -15.66
CA TRP A 123 0.88 -43.11 -15.58
C TRP A 123 0.24 -43.29 -14.20
N ASN A 124 0.23 -44.52 -13.69
CA ASN A 124 -0.28 -44.81 -12.35
C ASN A 124 0.44 -43.98 -11.27
N ASN A 125 1.78 -43.95 -11.30
CA ASN A 125 2.56 -43.17 -10.32
C ASN A 125 2.31 -41.66 -10.45
N SER A 126 2.19 -41.15 -11.67
CA SER A 126 1.91 -39.73 -11.92
C SER A 126 0.54 -39.32 -11.38
N LEU A 127 -0.50 -40.14 -11.56
CA LEU A 127 -1.83 -39.85 -11.03
C LEU A 127 -1.89 -39.96 -9.50
N ASN A 128 -1.18 -40.92 -8.89
CA ASN A 128 -1.09 -41.00 -7.42
C ASN A 128 -0.42 -39.74 -6.85
N SER A 129 0.69 -39.29 -7.44
CA SER A 129 1.35 -38.05 -7.02
C SER A 129 0.48 -36.80 -7.21
N PHE A 130 -0.43 -36.83 -8.19
CA PHE A 130 -1.41 -35.76 -8.38
C PHE A 130 -2.47 -35.80 -7.28
N ASP A 131 -2.98 -36.98 -6.91
CA ASP A 131 -3.96 -37.15 -5.84
C ASP A 131 -3.44 -36.66 -4.49
N ASP A 132 -2.20 -37.05 -4.12
CA ASP A 132 -1.54 -36.60 -2.88
C ASP A 132 -1.58 -35.07 -2.72
N GLN A 133 -1.42 -34.35 -3.83
CA GLN A 133 -1.45 -32.89 -3.82
C GLN A 133 -2.84 -32.31 -3.85
N LEU A 134 -3.76 -32.95 -4.57
CA LEU A 134 -5.15 -32.55 -4.53
C LEU A 134 -5.69 -32.67 -3.10
N ILE A 135 -5.31 -33.72 -2.37
CA ILE A 135 -5.60 -33.88 -0.93
C ILE A 135 -5.00 -32.72 -0.13
N SER A 136 -3.75 -32.32 -0.41
CA SER A 136 -3.12 -31.21 0.32
C SER A 136 -3.86 -29.88 0.15
N TYR A 137 -4.37 -29.58 -1.07
CA TYR A 137 -5.17 -28.38 -1.32
C TYR A 137 -6.57 -28.49 -0.70
N GLU A 138 -7.18 -29.67 -0.73
CA GLU A 138 -8.47 -29.93 -0.08
C GLU A 138 -8.36 -29.73 1.44
N GLU A 139 -7.37 -30.33 2.10
CA GLU A 139 -7.11 -30.14 3.53
C GLU A 139 -6.84 -28.67 3.87
N TYR A 140 -6.08 -27.97 3.02
CA TYR A 140 -5.82 -26.54 3.19
C TYR A 140 -7.12 -25.73 3.20
N LEU A 141 -8.02 -25.97 2.23
CA LEU A 141 -9.30 -25.27 2.13
C LEU A 141 -10.27 -25.62 3.26
N LEU A 142 -10.24 -26.86 3.76
CA LEU A 142 -11.09 -27.29 4.87
C LEU A 142 -10.61 -26.75 6.24
N ARG A 143 -9.31 -26.61 6.44
CA ARG A 143 -8.73 -26.06 7.69
C ARG A 143 -8.76 -24.53 7.74
N GLN A 144 -9.12 -23.88 6.64
CA GLN A 144 -9.12 -22.43 6.53
C GLN A 144 -10.25 -21.84 7.40
N ASP A 145 -9.87 -21.16 8.49
CA ASP A 145 -10.81 -20.45 9.35
C ASP A 145 -11.26 -19.14 8.68
N VAL A 146 -12.55 -19.03 8.40
CA VAL A 146 -13.20 -17.88 7.73
C VAL A 146 -13.05 -16.58 8.54
N THR A 147 -12.65 -16.66 9.81
CA THR A 147 -12.59 -15.51 10.73
C THR A 147 -11.34 -14.63 10.60
N ASN A 148 -10.26 -15.07 9.95
CA ASN A 148 -9.00 -14.32 9.87
C ASN A 148 -8.92 -13.42 8.62
N GLY A 149 -8.52 -12.15 8.74
CA GLY A 149 -8.61 -11.15 7.65
C GLY A 149 -7.60 -11.25 6.49
N ASP A 150 -6.62 -12.16 6.52
CA ASP A 150 -5.52 -12.25 5.55
C ASP A 150 -5.79 -13.19 4.33
N LEU A 151 -7.07 -13.53 4.10
CA LEU A 151 -7.51 -14.69 3.28
C LEU A 151 -7.44 -14.52 1.75
N LEU A 152 -7.26 -13.32 1.21
CA LEU A 152 -7.44 -13.09 -0.25
C LEU A 152 -6.26 -13.55 -1.11
N ARG A 153 -5.02 -13.41 -0.63
CA ARG A 153 -3.82 -13.82 -1.40
C ARG A 153 -3.65 -15.34 -1.50
N PRO A 154 -3.82 -16.12 -0.41
CA PRO A 154 -3.69 -17.57 -0.48
C PRO A 154 -4.76 -18.24 -1.36
N ASN A 155 -5.98 -17.67 -1.40
CA ASN A 155 -7.06 -18.19 -2.24
C ASN A 155 -6.80 -17.97 -3.72
N ALA A 156 -6.15 -16.87 -4.11
CA ALA A 156 -5.82 -16.61 -5.51
C ALA A 156 -4.76 -17.60 -6.05
N GLU A 157 -3.73 -17.89 -5.26
CA GLU A 157 -2.69 -18.87 -5.62
C GLU A 157 -3.25 -20.29 -5.67
N THR A 158 -4.06 -20.67 -4.68
CA THR A 158 -4.76 -21.96 -4.63
C THR A 158 -5.70 -22.12 -5.83
N ASN A 159 -6.46 -21.06 -6.18
CA ASN A 159 -7.33 -21.05 -7.36
C ASN A 159 -6.55 -21.31 -8.66
N GLN A 160 -5.45 -20.59 -8.85
CA GLN A 160 -4.60 -20.74 -10.03
C GLN A 160 -4.03 -22.17 -10.13
N SER A 161 -3.56 -22.72 -9.02
CA SER A 161 -3.02 -24.09 -8.96
C SER A 161 -4.08 -25.14 -9.28
N LEU A 162 -5.29 -25.04 -8.70
CA LEU A 162 -6.38 -25.98 -8.95
C LEU A 162 -6.85 -25.93 -10.41
N HIS A 163 -6.99 -24.74 -11.00
CA HIS A 163 -7.31 -24.63 -12.43
C HIS A 163 -6.22 -25.19 -13.34
N CYS A 164 -4.95 -24.96 -12.99
CA CYS A 164 -3.82 -25.58 -13.68
C CYS A 164 -3.91 -27.11 -13.62
N MET A 165 -4.06 -27.67 -12.42
CA MET A 165 -4.23 -29.09 -12.20
C MET A 165 -5.40 -29.67 -13.02
N ALA A 166 -6.55 -28.98 -13.08
CA ALA A 166 -7.71 -29.40 -13.86
C ALA A 166 -7.41 -29.46 -15.37
N ALA A 167 -6.71 -28.45 -15.90
CA ALA A 167 -6.30 -28.41 -17.31
C ALA A 167 -5.34 -29.57 -17.66
N HIS A 168 -4.37 -29.86 -16.79
CA HIS A 168 -3.47 -31.00 -16.94
C HIS A 168 -4.22 -32.33 -16.89
N LEU A 169 -5.14 -32.49 -15.95
CA LEU A 169 -5.92 -33.71 -15.82
C LEU A 169 -6.81 -33.94 -17.05
N HIS A 170 -7.42 -32.90 -17.61
CA HIS A 170 -8.14 -32.96 -18.89
C HIS A 170 -7.25 -33.45 -20.03
N ARG A 171 -6.01 -32.93 -20.12
CA ARG A 171 -5.04 -33.41 -21.09
C ARG A 171 -4.65 -34.86 -20.86
N TYR A 172 -4.48 -35.29 -19.62
CA TYR A 172 -4.17 -36.68 -19.27
C TYR A 172 -5.25 -37.65 -19.77
N GLY A 173 -6.53 -37.28 -19.68
CA GLY A 173 -7.61 -38.08 -20.24
C GLY A 173 -7.50 -38.27 -21.76
N SER A 174 -7.07 -37.24 -22.49
CA SER A 174 -6.83 -37.34 -23.94
C SER A 174 -5.63 -38.23 -24.28
N GLU A 175 -4.56 -38.15 -23.47
CA GLU A 175 -3.35 -38.96 -23.65
C GLU A 175 -3.59 -40.44 -23.31
N LEU A 176 -4.34 -40.74 -22.25
CA LEU A 176 -4.74 -42.10 -21.87
C LEU A 176 -5.66 -42.74 -22.92
N ARG A 177 -6.59 -41.96 -23.52
CA ARG A 177 -7.41 -42.43 -24.64
C ARG A 177 -6.55 -42.80 -25.84
N SER A 178 -5.59 -41.94 -26.21
CA SER A 178 -4.64 -42.23 -27.29
C SER A 178 -3.80 -43.48 -26.99
N LEU A 179 -3.37 -43.68 -25.75
CA LEU A 179 -2.68 -44.91 -25.33
C LEU A 179 -3.57 -46.15 -25.50
N SER A 180 -4.86 -46.05 -25.18
CA SER A 180 -5.81 -47.15 -25.37
C SER A 180 -5.94 -47.55 -26.84
N GLU A 181 -6.03 -46.57 -27.74
CA GLU A 181 -6.10 -46.81 -29.19
C GLU A 181 -4.81 -47.46 -29.70
N ILE A 182 -3.64 -47.00 -29.23
CA ILE A 182 -2.33 -47.61 -29.59
C ILE A 182 -2.26 -49.07 -29.13
N MET A 183 -2.74 -49.37 -27.92
CA MET A 183 -2.75 -50.74 -27.40
C MET A 183 -3.66 -51.64 -28.23
N GLU A 184 -4.83 -51.15 -28.66
CA GLU A 184 -5.72 -51.88 -29.56
C GLU A 184 -5.07 -52.11 -30.93
N HIS A 185 -4.37 -51.11 -31.48
CA HIS A 185 -3.60 -51.28 -32.72
C HIS A 185 -2.48 -52.32 -32.58
N CYS A 186 -1.76 -52.33 -31.46
CA CYS A 186 -0.73 -53.34 -31.20
C CYS A 186 -1.35 -54.74 -31.09
N ARG A 187 -2.51 -54.85 -30.43
CA ARG A 187 -3.26 -56.10 -30.31
C ARG A 187 -3.72 -56.60 -31.68
N ALA A 188 -4.32 -55.74 -32.49
CA ALA A 188 -4.76 -56.03 -33.84
C ALA A 188 -3.59 -56.46 -34.75
N TYR A 189 -2.48 -55.72 -34.72
CA TYR A 189 -1.26 -56.10 -35.45
C TYR A 189 -0.80 -57.51 -35.10
N ASN A 190 -0.74 -57.85 -33.81
CA ASN A 190 -0.31 -59.17 -33.39
C ASN A 190 -1.27 -60.28 -33.78
N LYS A 191 -2.57 -59.98 -33.89
CA LYS A 191 -3.60 -60.90 -34.38
C LYS A 191 -3.47 -61.12 -35.88
N ASP A 192 -3.45 -60.03 -36.64
CA ASP A 192 -3.52 -60.05 -38.10
C ASP A 192 -2.26 -60.67 -38.72
N PHE A 193 -1.09 -60.43 -38.11
CA PHE A 193 0.19 -60.98 -38.57
C PHE A 193 0.65 -62.24 -37.82
N HIS A 194 -0.19 -62.83 -36.96
CA HIS A 194 0.19 -64.02 -36.19
C HIS A 194 0.62 -65.19 -37.08
N GLU A 195 -0.18 -65.51 -38.10
CA GLU A 195 0.11 -66.61 -39.03
C GLU A 195 1.41 -66.37 -39.80
N ASP A 196 1.69 -65.11 -40.17
CA ASP A 196 2.95 -64.74 -40.80
C ASP A 196 4.14 -64.99 -39.85
N PHE A 197 4.04 -64.62 -38.57
CA PHE A 197 5.08 -64.89 -37.58
C PHE A 197 5.30 -66.38 -37.28
N VAL A 198 4.23 -67.20 -37.33
CA VAL A 198 4.35 -68.67 -37.21
C VAL A 198 5.03 -69.24 -38.46
N ARG A 199 4.64 -68.82 -39.67
CA ARG A 199 5.27 -69.24 -40.93
C ARG A 199 6.76 -68.92 -40.96
N LEU A 200 7.15 -67.77 -40.41
CA LEU A 200 8.53 -67.30 -40.32
C LEU A 200 9.30 -67.88 -39.12
N ARG A 201 8.72 -68.83 -38.37
CA ARG A 201 9.32 -69.48 -37.18
C ARG A 201 9.74 -68.51 -36.07
N VAL A 202 9.11 -67.34 -36.02
CA VAL A 202 9.25 -66.39 -34.91
C VAL A 202 8.47 -66.88 -33.70
N ARG A 203 7.27 -67.43 -33.95
CA ARG A 203 6.36 -68.04 -32.96
C ARG A 203 6.31 -69.56 -33.14
N MET A 204 6.16 -70.33 -32.06
CA MET A 204 6.26 -71.80 -32.12
C MET A 204 5.00 -72.47 -32.67
N GLY A 205 3.83 -71.86 -32.53
CA GLY A 205 2.57 -72.44 -33.00
C GLY A 205 1.38 -71.50 -32.96
N ILE A 206 0.29 -71.92 -33.60
CA ILE A 206 -0.98 -71.17 -33.70
C ILE A 206 -1.62 -70.95 -32.31
N ASP A 207 -1.34 -71.85 -31.37
CA ASP A 207 -1.86 -71.80 -30.00
C ASP A 207 -1.29 -70.61 -29.19
N GLU A 208 -0.20 -69.97 -29.66
CA GLU A 208 0.39 -68.81 -29.00
C GLU A 208 -0.48 -67.55 -29.09
N LEU A 209 -1.37 -67.44 -30.08
CA LEU A 209 -2.21 -66.25 -30.24
C LEU A 209 -3.04 -65.94 -28.99
N GLY A 210 -3.56 -66.98 -28.32
CA GLY A 210 -4.42 -66.82 -27.16
C GLY A 210 -3.74 -66.08 -26.02
N TRP A 211 -2.50 -66.43 -25.67
CA TRP A 211 -1.77 -65.77 -24.58
C TRP A 211 -1.37 -64.33 -24.97
N ILE A 212 -1.03 -64.09 -26.24
CA ILE A 212 -0.66 -62.77 -26.75
C ILE A 212 -1.83 -61.80 -26.63
N LEU A 213 -3.01 -62.19 -27.13
CA LEU A 213 -4.22 -61.37 -27.02
C LEU A 213 -4.61 -61.15 -25.55
N THR A 214 -4.50 -62.19 -24.71
CA THR A 214 -4.75 -62.08 -23.27
C THR A 214 -3.77 -61.10 -22.59
N ALA A 215 -2.51 -61.04 -23.01
CA ALA A 215 -1.54 -60.09 -22.47
C ALA A 215 -1.93 -58.64 -22.76
N PHE A 216 -2.37 -58.35 -23.99
CA PHE A 216 -2.93 -57.03 -24.34
C PHE A 216 -4.22 -56.74 -23.59
N ASP A 217 -5.12 -57.71 -23.46
CA ASP A 217 -6.39 -57.54 -22.74
C ASP A 217 -6.16 -57.20 -21.26
N ARG A 218 -5.15 -57.81 -20.62
CA ARG A 218 -4.72 -57.47 -19.25
C ARG A 218 -4.17 -56.06 -19.16
N ALA A 219 -3.29 -55.68 -20.09
CA ALA A 219 -2.72 -54.33 -20.11
C ALA A 219 -3.81 -53.28 -20.36
N ALA A 220 -4.76 -53.53 -21.27
CA ALA A 220 -5.90 -52.66 -21.56
C ALA A 220 -6.83 -52.55 -20.35
N SER A 221 -7.07 -53.65 -19.64
CA SER A 221 -7.82 -53.64 -18.37
C SER A 221 -7.12 -52.76 -17.33
N TYR A 222 -5.79 -52.82 -17.21
CA TYR A 222 -5.05 -51.96 -16.29
C TYR A 222 -5.12 -50.48 -16.70
N LEU A 223 -5.04 -50.17 -17.99
CA LEU A 223 -5.27 -48.82 -18.50
C LEU A 223 -6.68 -48.30 -18.20
N SER A 224 -7.70 -49.16 -18.29
CA SER A 224 -9.08 -48.82 -17.94
C SER A 224 -9.19 -48.41 -16.47
N VAL A 225 -8.54 -49.14 -15.56
CA VAL A 225 -8.46 -48.78 -14.14
C VAL A 225 -7.77 -47.43 -13.94
N ILE A 226 -6.64 -47.18 -14.61
CA ILE A 226 -5.92 -45.88 -14.56
C ILE A 226 -6.82 -44.74 -15.09
N SER A 227 -7.58 -44.99 -16.16
CA SER A 227 -8.48 -44.00 -16.75
C SER A 227 -9.66 -43.69 -15.82
N ALA A 228 -10.24 -44.72 -15.18
CA ALA A 228 -11.28 -44.55 -14.18
C ALA A 228 -10.78 -43.75 -12.96
N PHE A 229 -9.56 -44.01 -12.50
CA PHE A 229 -8.94 -43.23 -11.42
C PHE A 229 -8.73 -41.77 -11.83
N ARG A 230 -8.28 -41.50 -13.06
CA ARG A 230 -8.20 -40.13 -13.59
C ARG A 230 -9.57 -39.43 -13.58
N ASP A 231 -10.66 -40.13 -13.89
CA ASP A 231 -12.02 -39.57 -13.87
C ASP A 231 -12.55 -39.35 -12.46
N GLU A 232 -12.13 -40.15 -11.49
CA GLU A 232 -12.34 -39.88 -10.06
C GLU A 232 -11.62 -38.60 -9.62
N LEU A 233 -10.34 -38.45 -10.00
CA LEU A 233 -9.58 -37.23 -9.71
C LEU A 233 -10.20 -35.99 -10.36
N GLN A 234 -10.83 -36.14 -11.52
CA GLN A 234 -11.54 -35.03 -12.17
C GLN A 234 -12.79 -34.64 -11.37
N ARG A 235 -13.56 -35.60 -10.89
CA ARG A 235 -14.70 -35.28 -10.01
C ARG A 235 -14.23 -34.64 -8.71
N LYS A 236 -13.13 -35.13 -8.13
CA LYS A 236 -12.55 -34.57 -6.92
C LYS A 236 -12.08 -33.13 -7.13
N ILE A 237 -11.39 -32.82 -8.23
CA ILE A 237 -10.93 -31.45 -8.48
C ILE A 237 -12.09 -30.49 -8.74
N ASP A 238 -13.14 -30.94 -9.41
CA ASP A 238 -14.35 -30.14 -9.62
C ASP A 238 -15.04 -29.85 -8.28
N ASN A 239 -15.10 -30.81 -7.36
CA ASN A 239 -15.61 -30.62 -6.01
C ASN A 239 -14.75 -29.64 -5.18
N VAL A 240 -13.43 -29.76 -5.24
CA VAL A 240 -12.51 -28.87 -4.50
C VAL A 240 -12.58 -27.43 -5.07
N LEU A 241 -12.73 -27.27 -6.38
CA LEU A 241 -12.99 -25.97 -7.00
C LEU A 241 -14.34 -25.38 -6.56
N ALA A 242 -15.39 -26.20 -6.46
CA ALA A 242 -16.67 -25.75 -5.93
C ALA A 242 -16.55 -25.29 -4.46
N LEU A 243 -15.86 -26.06 -3.62
CA LEU A 243 -15.57 -25.70 -2.23
C LEU A 243 -14.83 -24.36 -2.13
N LEU A 244 -13.84 -24.13 -3.00
CA LEU A 244 -13.12 -22.86 -3.05
C LEU A 244 -14.05 -21.68 -3.41
N VAL A 245 -14.96 -21.86 -4.36
CA VAL A 245 -15.95 -20.82 -4.74
C VAL A 245 -16.89 -20.52 -3.58
N ASP A 246 -17.40 -21.55 -2.89
CA ASP A 246 -18.27 -21.40 -1.73
C ASP A 246 -17.56 -20.68 -0.58
N ASN A 247 -16.31 -21.05 -0.28
CA ASN A 247 -15.48 -20.37 0.71
C ASN A 247 -15.25 -18.89 0.36
N ASN A 248 -14.92 -18.59 -0.91
CA ASN A 248 -14.73 -17.21 -1.36
C ASN A 248 -16.02 -16.38 -1.25
N LYS A 249 -17.17 -17.00 -1.54
CA LYS A 249 -18.48 -16.35 -1.37
C LYS A 249 -18.77 -16.08 0.11
N ALA A 250 -18.54 -17.05 0.99
CA ALA A 250 -18.72 -16.88 2.44
C ALA A 250 -17.85 -15.75 3.01
N ILE A 251 -16.57 -15.68 2.60
CA ILE A 251 -15.66 -14.59 3.00
C ILE A 251 -16.19 -13.24 2.50
N SER A 252 -16.62 -13.17 1.23
CA SER A 252 -17.20 -11.94 0.66
C SER A 252 -18.44 -11.49 1.42
N ASP A 253 -19.35 -12.41 1.74
CA ASP A 253 -20.57 -12.11 2.49
C ASP A 253 -20.25 -11.63 3.91
N GLN A 254 -19.25 -12.23 4.57
CA GLN A 254 -18.79 -11.80 5.89
C GLN A 254 -18.17 -10.40 5.86
N LEU A 255 -17.36 -10.07 4.85
CA LEU A 255 -16.82 -8.73 4.66
C LEU A 255 -17.92 -7.70 4.42
N LEU A 256 -18.96 -8.04 3.64
CA LEU A 256 -20.11 -7.16 3.43
C LEU A 256 -20.88 -6.90 4.74
N ILE A 257 -21.09 -7.94 5.55
CA ILE A 257 -21.73 -7.80 6.87
C ILE A 257 -20.87 -6.92 7.79
N GLN A 258 -19.56 -7.15 7.83
CA GLN A 258 -18.64 -6.35 8.65
C GLN A 258 -18.64 -4.88 8.20
N ASN A 259 -18.53 -4.63 6.89
CA ASN A 259 -18.59 -3.28 6.31
C ASN A 259 -19.92 -2.59 6.63
N SER A 260 -21.04 -3.31 6.56
CA SER A 260 -22.36 -2.80 6.92
C SER A 260 -22.44 -2.41 8.41
N LYS A 261 -21.90 -3.25 9.31
CA LYS A 261 -21.81 -2.93 10.75
C LYS A 261 -20.96 -1.70 11.01
N THR A 262 -19.76 -1.61 10.44
CA THR A 262 -18.91 -0.42 10.56
C THR A 262 -19.59 0.82 9.97
N MET A 263 -20.33 0.68 8.87
CA MET A 263 -21.10 1.78 8.29
C MET A 263 -22.20 2.26 9.23
N GLN A 264 -22.91 1.34 9.90
CA GLN A 264 -23.90 1.70 10.92
C GLN A 264 -23.27 2.40 12.13
N GLU A 265 -22.09 1.97 12.57
CA GLU A 265 -21.35 2.61 13.65
C GLU A 265 -20.91 4.04 13.27
N ILE A 266 -20.40 4.22 12.05
CA ILE A 266 -20.05 5.54 11.52
C ILE A 266 -21.29 6.43 11.43
N LEU A 267 -22.41 5.93 10.92
CA LEU A 267 -23.66 6.70 10.83
C LEU A 267 -24.19 7.13 12.21
N LYS A 268 -24.05 6.27 13.23
CA LYS A 268 -24.40 6.64 14.61
C LYS A 268 -23.46 7.70 15.17
N ALA A 269 -22.16 7.57 14.92
CA ALA A 269 -21.16 8.55 15.35
C ALA A 269 -21.38 9.92 14.68
N THR A 270 -21.66 9.94 13.36
CA THR A 270 -21.94 11.18 12.62
C THR A 270 -23.26 11.81 13.05
N GLN A 271 -24.30 11.01 13.36
CA GLN A 271 -25.54 11.54 13.92
C GLN A 271 -25.29 12.20 15.28
N ALA A 272 -24.55 11.55 16.19
CA ALA A 272 -24.20 12.12 17.49
C ALA A 272 -23.37 13.41 17.34
N GLU A 273 -22.42 13.45 16.41
CA GLU A 273 -21.62 14.64 16.09
C GLU A 273 -22.48 15.78 15.52
N ALA A 274 -23.48 15.46 14.68
CA ALA A 274 -24.42 16.44 14.15
C ALA A 274 -25.35 17.02 15.23
N GLU A 275 -25.85 16.19 16.14
CA GLU A 275 -26.62 16.61 17.32
C GLU A 275 -25.79 17.52 18.24
N GLN A 276 -24.53 17.16 18.49
CA GLN A 276 -23.60 17.99 19.25
C GLN A 276 -23.34 19.32 18.53
N SER A 277 -23.11 19.31 17.22
CA SER A 277 -22.89 20.51 16.41
C SER A 277 -24.08 21.46 16.43
N LEU A 278 -25.31 20.93 16.39
CA LEU A 278 -26.54 21.71 16.55
C LEU A 278 -26.58 22.42 17.92
N SER A 279 -26.23 21.71 19.00
CA SER A 279 -26.19 22.30 20.35
C SER A 279 -25.12 23.39 20.50
N ILE A 280 -23.95 23.21 19.87
CA ILE A 280 -22.89 24.22 19.83
C ILE A 280 -23.36 25.42 19.00
N ALA A 281 -24.01 25.21 17.86
CA ALA A 281 -24.53 26.29 17.03
C ALA A 281 -25.60 27.11 17.75
N THR A 282 -26.50 26.50 18.52
CA THR A 282 -27.50 27.23 19.32
C THR A 282 -26.85 28.00 20.47
N GLN A 283 -25.89 27.41 21.17
CA GLN A 283 -25.12 28.11 22.21
C GLN A 283 -24.32 29.28 21.62
N THR A 284 -23.69 29.07 20.47
CA THR A 284 -22.93 30.11 19.75
C THR A 284 -23.85 31.24 19.33
N ARG A 285 -25.07 30.94 18.83
CA ARG A 285 -26.07 31.98 18.52
C ARG A 285 -26.39 32.83 19.75
N HIS A 286 -26.64 32.21 20.90
CA HIS A 286 -26.91 32.94 22.14
C HIS A 286 -25.73 33.85 22.54
N LEU A 287 -24.50 33.32 22.49
CA LEU A 287 -23.29 34.11 22.75
C LEU A 287 -23.11 35.25 21.72
N THR A 288 -23.42 35.04 20.45
CA THR A 288 -23.38 36.10 19.43
C THR A 288 -24.45 37.18 19.68
N GLU A 289 -25.63 36.80 20.16
CA GLU A 289 -26.67 37.76 20.55
C GLU A 289 -26.27 38.59 21.78
N GLU A 290 -25.63 37.97 22.77
CA GLU A 290 -25.10 38.69 23.93
C GLU A 290 -23.94 39.61 23.55
N THR A 291 -22.98 39.13 22.77
CA THR A 291 -21.83 39.94 22.33
C THR A 291 -22.26 41.09 21.43
N THR A 292 -23.29 40.93 20.59
CA THR A 292 -23.84 42.05 19.79
C THR A 292 -24.53 43.10 20.65
N LYS A 293 -25.24 42.70 21.72
CA LYS A 293 -25.80 43.65 22.71
C LYS A 293 -24.69 44.43 23.43
N ILE A 294 -23.63 43.74 23.88
CA ILE A 294 -22.46 44.37 24.52
C ILE A 294 -21.76 45.30 23.53
N LEU A 295 -21.61 44.90 22.27
CA LEU A 295 -21.01 45.73 21.23
C LEU A 295 -21.83 47.01 21.00
N HIS A 296 -23.16 46.92 20.99
CA HIS A 296 -24.02 48.10 20.85
C HIS A 296 -23.93 49.02 22.08
N ALA A 297 -23.87 48.46 23.29
CA ALA A 297 -23.70 49.24 24.52
C ALA A 297 -22.34 49.97 24.54
N THR A 298 -21.25 49.28 24.21
CA THR A 298 -19.91 49.88 24.11
C THR A 298 -19.83 50.94 22.99
N GLN A 299 -20.55 50.76 21.88
CA GLN A 299 -20.66 51.79 20.83
C GLN A 299 -21.40 53.05 21.32
N GLN A 300 -22.39 52.89 22.19
CA GLN A 300 -23.08 54.02 22.80
C GLN A 300 -22.19 54.75 23.82
N GLU A 301 -21.45 54.01 24.64
CA GLU A 301 -20.48 54.56 25.59
C GLU A 301 -19.33 55.31 24.89
N THR A 302 -18.83 54.80 23.76
CA THR A 302 -17.81 55.49 22.97
C THR A 302 -18.34 56.78 22.34
N LYS A 303 -19.59 56.82 21.87
CA LYS A 303 -20.24 58.07 21.42
C LYS A 303 -20.40 59.08 22.55
N ALA A 304 -20.79 58.65 23.74
CA ALA A 304 -20.88 59.50 24.92
C ALA A 304 -19.50 60.05 25.33
N SER A 305 -18.48 59.19 25.32
CA SER A 305 -17.08 59.57 25.59
C SER A 305 -16.56 60.60 24.59
N TYR A 306 -16.92 60.46 23.30
CA TYR A 306 -16.57 61.43 22.27
C TYR A 306 -17.18 62.81 22.54
N GLN A 307 -18.46 62.86 22.94
CA GLN A 307 -19.13 64.13 23.29
C GLN A 307 -18.52 64.79 24.53
N LEU A 308 -18.14 63.99 25.53
CA LEU A 308 -17.46 64.47 26.74
C LEU A 308 -16.07 65.05 26.41
N ALA A 309 -15.32 64.42 25.51
CA ALA A 309 -14.05 64.95 25.02
C ALA A 309 -14.23 66.28 24.28
N ALA A 310 -15.27 66.41 23.43
CA ALA A 310 -15.60 67.65 22.74
C ALA A 310 -16.01 68.79 23.70
N GLN A 311 -16.71 68.47 24.79
CA GLN A 311 -17.03 69.46 25.83
C GLN A 311 -15.79 69.88 26.64
N SER A 312 -14.91 68.94 26.95
CA SER A 312 -13.64 69.22 27.65
C SER A 312 -12.75 70.17 26.84
N GLN A 313 -12.75 70.08 25.51
CA GLN A 313 -12.05 71.04 24.64
C GLN A 313 -12.61 72.47 24.76
N ARG A 314 -13.93 72.63 24.89
CA ARG A 314 -14.56 73.96 25.07
C ARG A 314 -14.25 74.56 26.43
N LEU A 315 -14.29 73.76 27.49
CA LEU A 315 -13.88 74.15 28.84
C LEU A 315 -12.42 74.62 28.88
N THR A 316 -11.51 73.89 28.22
CA THR A 316 -10.09 74.27 28.15
C THR A 316 -9.88 75.60 27.42
N LYS A 317 -10.68 75.86 26.36
CA LYS A 317 -10.63 77.13 25.61
C LYS A 317 -11.15 78.32 26.42
N GLU A 318 -12.14 78.12 27.29
CA GLU A 318 -12.65 79.12 28.23
C GLU A 318 -11.62 79.41 29.35
N MET A 319 -11.03 78.36 29.95
CA MET A 319 -9.98 78.48 30.96
C MET A 319 -8.72 79.20 30.44
N MET A 320 -8.40 79.05 29.14
CA MET A 320 -7.29 79.78 28.54
C MET A 320 -7.50 81.31 28.52
N LYS A 321 -8.74 81.81 28.40
CA LYS A 321 -9.01 83.25 28.45
C LYS A 321 -8.81 83.82 29.85
N ASP A 322 -9.18 83.07 30.89
CA ASP A 322 -9.05 83.47 32.29
C ASP A 322 -7.57 83.63 32.72
N SER A 323 -6.68 82.83 32.11
CA SER A 323 -5.22 82.94 32.33
C SER A 323 -4.60 84.29 31.91
N GLY A 324 -5.30 85.08 31.08
CA GLY A 324 -4.90 86.44 30.72
C GLY A 324 -5.01 87.42 31.88
N ALA A 325 -6.07 87.33 32.68
CA ALA A 325 -6.33 88.20 33.82
C ALA A 325 -5.37 87.94 34.99
N MET A 326 -4.97 86.69 35.20
CA MET A 326 -4.03 86.31 36.26
C MET A 326 -2.62 86.88 36.04
N ARG A 327 -2.18 87.00 34.78
CA ARG A 327 -0.86 87.57 34.45
C ARG A 327 -0.79 89.07 34.68
N THR A 328 -1.89 89.79 34.45
CA THR A 328 -1.95 91.25 34.64
C THR A 328 -1.87 91.63 36.12
N VAL A 329 -2.50 90.87 37.02
CA VAL A 329 -2.43 91.11 38.48
C VAL A 329 -1.02 90.87 39.02
N ALA A 330 -0.35 89.81 38.56
CA ALA A 330 1.04 89.51 38.95
C ALA A 330 2.04 90.58 38.44
N LEU A 331 1.82 91.14 37.25
CA LEU A 331 2.65 92.23 36.72
C LEU A 331 2.46 93.54 37.49
N LEU A 332 1.23 93.87 37.88
CA LEU A 332 0.96 95.07 38.68
C LEU A 332 1.67 95.01 40.03
N THR A 333 1.63 93.85 40.70
CA THR A 333 2.28 93.66 42.00
C THR A 333 3.81 93.74 41.92
N ALA A 334 4.41 93.20 40.85
CA ALA A 334 5.86 93.29 40.61
C ALA A 334 6.35 94.73 40.36
N PHE A 335 5.52 95.61 39.81
CA PHE A 335 5.88 97.01 39.56
C PHE A 335 5.88 97.87 40.84
N PHE A 336 4.92 97.66 41.74
CA PHE A 336 4.77 98.50 42.94
C PHE A 336 5.69 98.11 44.11
N LEU A 337 6.10 96.84 44.19
CA LEU A 337 6.85 96.31 45.35
C LEU A 337 8.23 96.97 45.59
N PRO A 338 9.05 97.28 44.56
CA PRO A 338 10.35 97.92 44.78
C PRO A 338 10.18 99.35 45.31
N GLY A 339 9.23 100.11 44.76
CA GLY A 339 8.98 101.50 45.15
C GLY A 339 8.56 101.64 46.61
N THR A 340 7.70 100.73 47.09
CA THR A 340 7.25 100.72 48.49
C THR A 340 8.36 100.29 49.45
N SER A 341 9.17 99.29 49.07
CA SER A 341 10.28 98.79 49.90
C SER A 341 11.34 99.87 50.16
N PHE A 342 11.77 100.60 49.12
CA PHE A 342 12.74 101.69 49.29
C PHE A 342 12.16 102.90 50.03
N ALA A 343 10.86 103.18 49.86
CA ALA A 343 10.19 104.22 50.65
C ALA A 343 10.20 103.89 52.15
N ALA A 344 9.98 102.62 52.53
CA ALA A 344 10.03 102.17 53.91
C ALA A 344 11.44 102.28 54.51
N ILE A 345 12.48 101.86 53.77
CA ILE A 345 13.88 101.94 54.23
C ILE A 345 14.30 103.40 54.48
N LEU A 346 13.95 104.32 53.58
CA LEU A 346 14.24 105.76 53.74
C LEU A 346 13.37 106.45 54.80
N SER A 347 12.33 105.78 55.30
CA SER A 347 11.47 106.27 56.40
C SER A 347 12.00 105.90 57.79
N MET A 348 13.07 105.11 57.90
CA MET A 348 13.64 104.76 59.19
C MET A 348 14.38 105.96 59.82
N PRO A 349 14.20 106.22 61.13
CA PRO A 349 14.71 107.42 61.78
C PRO A 349 16.24 107.49 61.84
N PHE A 350 16.94 106.38 61.59
CA PHE A 350 18.40 106.31 61.50
C PHE A 350 19.01 107.28 60.45
N PHE A 351 18.28 107.61 59.38
CA PHE A 351 18.74 108.52 58.31
C PHE A 351 18.22 109.96 58.46
N SER A 352 17.57 110.29 59.58
CA SER A 352 16.93 111.60 59.79
C SER A 352 17.78 112.63 60.54
N GLU A 353 18.92 112.21 61.11
CA GLU A 353 19.75 113.07 61.97
C GLU A 353 20.94 113.75 61.25
N ASP A 354 21.37 113.27 60.08
CA ASP A 354 22.46 113.89 59.31
C ASP A 354 22.01 115.12 58.51
N SER A 355 22.74 116.24 58.68
CA SER A 355 22.41 117.55 58.11
C SER A 355 22.47 117.61 56.56
N PHE A 356 22.99 116.58 55.90
CA PHE A 356 23.01 116.44 54.44
C PHE A 356 21.69 115.86 53.87
N LEU A 357 20.78 115.36 54.71
CA LEU A 357 19.57 114.61 54.31
C LEU A 357 18.24 115.29 54.70
N LYS A 358 18.25 116.58 55.08
CA LYS A 358 17.04 117.33 55.50
C LYS A 358 16.38 118.17 54.39
N GLY A 359 16.91 118.14 53.16
CA GLY A 359 16.40 118.91 52.00
C GLY A 359 15.90 118.05 50.82
N PRO A 360 15.47 118.67 49.70
CA PRO A 360 14.81 118.02 48.55
C PRO A 360 15.62 116.88 47.87
N HIS A 361 16.88 116.68 48.28
CA HIS A 361 17.73 115.58 47.86
C HIS A 361 17.27 114.18 48.32
N LYS A 362 16.45 114.06 49.38
CA LYS A 362 15.88 112.75 49.81
C LYS A 362 14.97 112.12 48.73
N ILE A 363 14.22 112.96 48.01
CA ILE A 363 13.36 112.54 46.90
C ILE A 363 14.22 112.09 45.71
N TRP A 364 15.32 112.79 45.43
CA TRP A 364 16.23 112.44 44.33
C TRP A 364 16.99 111.13 44.58
N ILE A 365 17.40 110.85 45.82
CA ILE A 365 18.00 109.56 46.22
C ILE A 365 16.99 108.42 46.05
N TRP A 366 15.73 108.63 46.46
CA TRP A 366 14.67 107.64 46.23
C TRP A 366 14.46 107.36 44.74
N VAL A 367 14.44 108.39 43.88
CA VAL A 367 14.29 108.22 42.42
C VAL A 367 15.48 107.45 41.81
N ILE A 368 16.73 107.82 42.14
CA ILE A 368 17.92 107.16 41.60
C ILE A 368 18.00 105.70 42.03
N LEU A 369 17.52 105.35 43.22
CA LEU A 369 17.59 103.98 43.72
C LEU A 369 16.42 103.11 43.21
N THR A 370 15.22 103.68 43.10
CA THR A 370 14.03 102.95 42.66
C THR A 370 14.07 102.61 41.17
N LEU A 371 14.41 103.57 40.29
CA LEU A 371 14.45 103.37 38.84
C LEU A 371 15.27 102.16 38.37
N PRO A 372 16.54 101.99 38.77
CA PRO A 372 17.35 100.83 38.37
C PRO A 372 16.81 99.54 38.99
N ALA A 373 16.24 99.57 40.20
CA ALA A 373 15.67 98.37 40.82
C ALA A 373 14.41 97.87 40.07
N THR A 374 13.53 98.76 39.61
CA THR A 374 12.37 98.38 38.77
C THR A 374 12.83 97.83 37.41
N LEU A 375 13.88 98.44 36.82
CA LEU A 375 14.51 97.97 35.59
C LEU A 375 15.12 96.56 35.75
N LEU A 376 15.77 96.29 36.87
CA LEU A 376 16.34 94.97 37.19
C LEU A 376 15.25 93.92 37.37
N CYS A 377 14.14 94.26 38.03
CA CYS A 377 13.01 93.36 38.25
C CYS A 377 12.29 93.02 36.93
N PHE A 378 12.07 94.01 36.06
CA PHE A 378 11.53 93.78 34.71
C PHE A 378 12.51 93.04 33.81
N GLY A 379 13.81 93.34 33.91
CA GLY A 379 14.87 92.64 33.19
C GLY A 379 14.94 91.17 33.54
N PHE A 380 14.88 90.83 34.84
CA PHE A 380 14.84 89.44 35.30
C PHE A 380 13.56 88.71 34.85
N TYR A 381 12.40 89.37 34.93
CA TYR A 381 11.14 88.82 34.42
C TYR A 381 11.21 88.51 32.91
N PHE A 382 11.77 89.43 32.11
CA PHE A 382 11.86 89.26 30.66
C PHE A 382 12.82 88.13 30.27
N LEU A 383 13.97 88.03 30.95
CA LEU A 383 14.94 86.94 30.76
C LEU A 383 14.37 85.58 31.19
N TRP A 384 13.69 85.51 32.33
CA TRP A 384 13.05 84.28 32.81
C TRP A 384 11.88 83.84 31.91
N SER A 385 11.03 84.78 31.50
CA SER A 385 9.87 84.53 30.61
C SER A 385 10.31 83.96 29.26
N ARG A 386 11.37 84.52 28.66
CA ARG A 386 11.94 84.03 27.40
C ARG A 386 12.59 82.65 27.53
N SER A 387 13.15 82.31 28.71
CA SER A 387 13.69 80.97 28.98
C SER A 387 12.60 79.91 29.19
N GLN A 388 11.44 80.27 29.76
CA GLN A 388 10.29 79.37 29.92
C GLN A 388 9.67 78.97 28.57
N THR A 389 9.67 79.87 27.58
CA THR A 389 9.18 79.56 26.23
C THR A 389 10.07 78.53 25.54
N ARG A 390 11.40 78.59 25.74
CA ARG A 390 12.35 77.61 25.18
C ARG A 390 12.27 76.24 25.87
N ARG A 391 12.03 76.19 27.19
CA ARG A 391 11.87 74.92 27.92
C ARG A 391 10.57 74.18 27.58
N ARG A 392 9.52 74.88 27.16
CA ARG A 392 8.26 74.26 26.70
C ARG A 392 8.36 73.65 25.30
N ALA A 393 9.13 74.27 24.39
CA ALA A 393 9.35 73.70 23.05
C ALA A 393 10.13 72.38 23.11
N HIS A 394 11.16 72.30 23.95
CA HIS A 394 12.01 71.11 24.06
C HIS A 394 11.34 69.91 24.78
N ARG A 395 10.26 70.15 25.53
CA ARG A 395 9.44 69.07 26.13
C ARG A 395 8.44 68.46 25.14
N VAL A 396 7.89 69.28 24.23
CA VAL A 396 6.96 68.80 23.19
C VAL A 396 7.69 67.94 22.16
N GLU A 397 8.93 68.31 21.81
CA GLU A 397 9.75 67.53 20.85
C GLU A 397 10.28 66.20 21.43
N ALA A 398 10.44 66.11 22.75
CA ALA A 398 10.83 64.87 23.43
C ALA A 398 9.66 63.86 23.53
N ASP A 399 8.43 64.34 23.79
CA ASP A 399 7.21 63.50 23.82
C ASP A 399 6.88 62.93 22.42
N ASP A 400 7.06 63.71 21.34
CA ASP A 400 6.85 63.24 19.96
C ASP A 400 7.90 62.19 19.53
N PHE A 401 9.12 62.26 20.07
CA PHE A 401 10.17 61.26 19.81
C PHE A 401 9.89 59.94 20.57
N GLU A 402 9.43 59.99 21.82
CA GLU A 402 9.03 58.77 22.56
C GLU A 402 7.81 58.08 21.90
N MET A 403 6.86 58.86 21.38
CA MET A 403 5.65 58.31 20.75
C MET A 403 5.92 57.65 19.39
N THR A 404 6.88 58.15 18.62
CA THR A 404 7.27 57.56 17.32
C THR A 404 8.13 56.30 17.47
N VAL A 405 9.01 56.24 18.47
CA VAL A 405 9.83 55.04 18.75
C VAL A 405 8.99 53.90 19.35
N GLY A 406 8.00 54.21 20.21
CA GLY A 406 7.07 53.21 20.75
C GLY A 406 6.15 52.56 19.70
N ALA A 407 5.73 53.33 18.69
CA ALA A 407 4.91 52.82 17.58
C ALA A 407 5.72 51.89 16.66
N ALA A 408 6.99 52.19 16.39
CA ALA A 408 7.85 51.35 15.55
C ALA A 408 8.22 50.00 16.22
N SER A 409 8.43 49.99 17.55
CA SER A 409 8.72 48.75 18.29
C SER A 409 7.54 47.77 18.35
N SER A 410 6.31 48.27 18.21
CA SER A 410 5.09 47.45 18.30
C SER A 410 4.74 46.77 16.96
N CYS A 411 5.17 47.33 15.84
CA CYS A 411 4.96 46.72 14.51
C CYS A 411 5.93 45.57 14.20
N VAL A 412 7.11 45.53 14.82
CA VAL A 412 8.11 44.45 14.57
C VAL A 412 7.78 43.16 15.31
N ASN A 413 7.05 43.21 16.42
CA ASN A 413 6.72 42.02 17.24
C ASN A 413 5.44 41.29 16.80
N ASN A 414 4.80 41.71 15.70
CA ASN A 414 3.55 41.10 15.22
C ASN A 414 3.57 40.79 13.72
N SER A 415 4.75 40.57 13.14
CA SER A 415 4.96 40.06 11.77
C SER A 415 5.57 38.67 11.81
#